data_AF-A0A1L9U3T1-F1
#
_entry.id   AF-A0A1L9U3T1-F1
#
_cell.length_a   1.000
_cell.length_b   1.000
_cell.length_c   1.000
_cell.angle_alpha   90.00
_cell.angle_beta   90.00
_cell.angle_gamma   90.00
#
_symmetry.space_group_name_H-M   'P 1'
#
loop_
_entity.id
_entity.type
_entity.pdbx_description
1 polymer ?
#
loop_
_entity_poly.entity_id
_entity_poly.type
_entity_poly.pdbx_seq_one_letter_code
_entity_poly.pdbx_strand_id
1 'polypeptide(L)'
;MGPPSETYDQAWEDLYNYGIVKIPRSESAQLVNYTVPLASEPGMYIIELDVFHQLHCLHHLHKKAWGHDMGVNMSDPEEVENFWIHLDHCSDSIRQNLMCTSDVSTIHWLWVEKDQQWEADGRLCIPAATLKPFGTGRWRTGQAWWILECGCRIRCVGRPGRNSLCRLYSQYRQGQAWNCSKFQNNDRH
;
A
#
# COMPACT_ATOMS: atom_id res chain seq x y z
N MET A 1 17.67 8.33 15.47
CA MET A 1 17.94 6.95 15.03
C MET A 1 19.23 6.49 15.71
N GLY A 2 19.45 5.18 15.83
CA GLY A 2 20.56 4.61 16.58
C GLY A 2 20.44 3.09 16.73
N PRO A 3 21.38 2.44 17.43
CA PRO A 3 21.35 0.99 17.63
C PRO A 3 20.03 0.52 18.23
N PRO A 4 19.50 -0.65 17.79
CA PRO A 4 18.32 -1.26 18.37
C PRO A 4 18.47 -1.38 19.90
N SER A 5 17.48 -0.87 20.61
CA SER A 5 17.37 -0.93 22.08
C SER A 5 15.90 -0.99 22.46
N GLU A 6 15.59 -1.48 23.66
CA GLU A 6 14.20 -1.62 24.11
C GLU A 6 13.44 -0.28 24.08
N THR A 7 14.08 0.81 24.52
CA THR A 7 13.49 2.16 24.48
C THR A 7 13.27 2.67 23.06
N TYR A 8 14.16 2.32 22.14
CA TYR A 8 14.05 2.71 20.73
C TYR A 8 12.94 1.92 20.03
N ASP A 9 12.92 0.61 20.24
CA ASP A 9 11.90 -0.28 19.71
C ASP A 9 10.52 0.19 20.19
N GLN A 10 10.37 0.50 21.48
CA GLN A 10 9.10 1.01 22.02
C GLN A 10 8.69 2.33 21.37
N ALA A 11 9.61 3.29 21.22
CA ALA A 11 9.30 4.56 20.58
C ALA A 11 8.85 4.40 19.12
N TRP A 12 9.36 3.39 18.41
CA TRP A 12 8.90 3.03 17.07
C TRP A 12 7.54 2.36 17.07
N GLU A 13 7.33 1.38 17.95
CA GLU A 13 6.03 0.71 18.11
C GLU A 13 4.93 1.74 18.43
N ASP A 14 5.20 2.75 19.26
CA ASP A 14 4.24 3.81 19.58
C ASP A 14 3.80 4.63 18.33
N LEU A 15 4.58 4.64 17.25
CA LEU A 15 4.25 5.33 16.00
C LEU A 15 3.31 4.53 15.10
N TYR A 16 3.38 3.20 15.09
CA TYR A 16 2.66 2.37 14.12
C TYR A 16 1.81 1.26 14.72
N ASN A 17 1.87 1.02 16.03
CA ASN A 17 1.08 -0.01 16.72
C ASN A 17 -0.39 0.39 16.90
N TYR A 18 -0.97 0.99 15.86
CA TYR A 18 -2.40 1.12 15.64
C TYR A 18 -2.95 -0.10 14.87
N GLY A 19 -2.05 -0.93 14.32
CA GLY A 19 -2.29 -2.30 13.91
C GLY A 19 -3.42 -2.51 12.91
N ILE A 20 -4.06 -3.68 13.03
CA ILE A 20 -5.24 -4.04 12.25
C ILE A 20 -6.47 -3.37 12.88
N VAL A 21 -7.14 -2.52 12.10
CA VAL A 21 -8.35 -1.82 12.49
C VAL A 21 -9.56 -2.66 12.10
N LYS A 22 -10.51 -2.76 13.03
CA LYS A 22 -11.77 -3.48 12.83
C LYS A 22 -12.87 -2.50 12.44
N ILE A 23 -13.53 -2.74 11.31
CA ILE A 23 -14.59 -1.91 10.77
C ILE A 23 -15.91 -2.70 10.61
N PRO A 24 -17.09 -2.08 10.77
CA PRO A 24 -18.36 -2.74 10.52
C PRO A 24 -18.57 -3.01 9.03
N ARG A 25 -19.45 -3.98 8.72
CA ARG A 25 -19.87 -4.32 7.35
C ARG A 25 -20.29 -3.09 6.53
N SER A 26 -20.96 -2.12 7.14
CA SER A 26 -21.43 -0.89 6.46
C SER A 26 -20.27 -0.02 5.94
N GLU A 27 -19.12 -0.02 6.62
CA GLU A 27 -17.91 0.67 6.18
C GLU A 27 -17.11 -0.18 5.20
N SER A 28 -16.96 -1.48 5.48
CA SER A 28 -16.31 -2.41 4.56
C SER A 28 -16.96 -2.43 3.17
N ALA A 29 -18.29 -2.33 3.10
CA ALA A 29 -19.03 -2.26 1.84
C ALA A 29 -18.74 -1.00 1.00
N GLN A 30 -18.11 0.02 1.58
CA GLN A 30 -17.71 1.25 0.90
C GLN A 30 -16.27 1.20 0.37
N LEU A 31 -15.49 0.18 0.77
CA LEU A 31 -14.12 0.00 0.28
C LEU A 31 -14.13 -0.39 -1.21
N VAL A 32 -13.07 0.02 -1.91
CA VAL A 32 -12.88 -0.32 -3.32
C VAL A 32 -12.71 -1.84 -3.50
N ASN A 33 -11.97 -2.46 -2.58
CA ASN A 33 -11.73 -3.89 -2.55
C ASN A 33 -12.36 -4.51 -1.31
N TYR A 34 -12.78 -5.76 -1.49
CA TYR A 34 -13.24 -6.58 -0.39
C TYR A 34 -12.09 -6.87 0.57
N THR A 35 -12.41 -6.93 1.86
CA THR A 35 -11.50 -7.46 2.87
C THR A 35 -12.19 -8.53 3.69
N VAL A 36 -11.42 -9.34 4.38
CA VAL A 36 -11.95 -10.53 5.05
C VAL A 36 -12.72 -10.16 6.32
N PRO A 37 -13.81 -10.89 6.61
CA PRO A 37 -14.55 -10.73 7.83
C PRO A 37 -13.78 -11.35 8.98
N LEU A 38 -13.96 -10.81 10.17
CA LEU A 38 -13.40 -11.37 11.38
C LEU A 38 -14.23 -12.59 11.82
N ALA A 39 -13.60 -13.77 11.85
CA ALA A 39 -14.31 -15.01 12.19
C ALA A 39 -14.86 -15.02 13.62
N SER A 40 -14.17 -14.35 14.56
CA SER A 40 -14.60 -14.25 15.96
C SER A 40 -15.75 -13.27 16.19
N GLU A 41 -16.04 -12.37 15.23
CA GLU A 41 -17.04 -11.31 15.39
C GLU A 41 -17.83 -11.08 14.10
N PRO A 42 -18.97 -11.78 13.94
CA PRO A 42 -19.79 -11.67 12.75
C PRO A 42 -20.23 -10.24 12.45
N GLY A 43 -19.99 -9.80 11.21
CA GLY A 43 -20.35 -8.45 10.75
C GLY A 43 -19.22 -7.43 10.88
N MET A 44 -18.09 -7.82 11.46
CA MET A 44 -16.87 -7.02 11.48
C MET A 44 -15.86 -7.51 10.45
N TYR A 45 -15.06 -6.58 9.97
CA TYR A 45 -14.08 -6.73 8.91
C TYR A 45 -12.76 -6.11 9.35
N ILE A 46 -11.64 -6.58 8.79
CA ILE A 46 -10.32 -6.09 9.16
C ILE A 46 -9.68 -5.28 8.04
N ILE A 47 -9.02 -4.18 8.37
CA ILE A 47 -8.19 -3.41 7.46
C ILE A 47 -6.91 -2.98 8.18
N GLU A 48 -5.91 -2.55 7.44
CA GLU A 48 -4.76 -1.82 7.97
C GLU A 48 -4.59 -0.51 7.17
N LEU A 49 -4.02 0.53 7.78
CA LEU A 49 -3.65 1.74 7.04
C LEU A 49 -2.22 1.63 6.55
N ASP A 50 -1.99 1.97 5.27
CA ASP A 50 -0.71 1.78 4.61
C ASP A 50 0.43 2.57 5.28
N VAL A 51 0.15 3.74 5.86
CA VAL A 51 1.15 4.50 6.65
C VAL A 51 1.72 3.69 7.83
N PHE A 52 0.90 2.93 8.56
CA PHE A 52 1.38 2.13 9.69
C PHE A 52 2.19 0.94 9.21
N HIS A 53 1.76 0.29 8.14
CA HIS A 53 2.49 -0.78 7.51
C HIS A 53 3.87 -0.32 6.99
N GLN A 54 3.94 0.86 6.38
CA GLN A 54 5.19 1.47 5.89
C GLN A 54 6.16 1.76 7.03
N LEU A 55 5.67 2.32 8.14
CA LEU A 55 6.48 2.59 9.33
C LEU A 55 6.98 1.30 9.98
N HIS A 56 6.11 0.29 10.11
CA HIS A 56 6.47 -1.05 10.57
C HIS A 56 7.57 -1.67 9.70
N CYS A 57 7.39 -1.67 8.37
CA CYS A 57 8.39 -2.20 7.44
C CYS A 57 9.72 -1.47 7.55
N LEU A 58 9.72 -0.13 7.62
CA LEU A 58 10.94 0.65 7.76
C LEU A 58 11.68 0.33 9.06
N HIS A 59 10.97 0.20 10.18
CA HIS A 59 11.56 -0.18 11.45
C HIS A 59 12.22 -1.57 11.38
N HIS A 60 11.52 -2.55 10.81
CA HIS A 60 12.06 -3.91 10.66
C HIS A 60 13.27 -3.97 9.72
N LEU A 61 13.24 -3.22 8.62
CA LEU A 61 14.40 -3.09 7.72
C LEU A 61 15.59 -2.46 8.42
N HIS A 62 15.38 -1.42 9.21
CA HIS A 62 16.42 -0.78 10.00
C HIS A 62 17.06 -1.75 11.00
N LYS A 63 16.24 -2.50 11.75
CA LYS A 63 16.73 -3.56 12.66
C LYS A 63 17.52 -4.64 11.93
N LYS A 64 17.07 -5.03 10.73
CA LYS A 64 17.74 -6.06 9.92
C LYS A 64 19.06 -5.57 9.33
N ALA A 65 19.13 -4.30 8.95
CA ALA A 65 20.35 -3.67 8.46
C ALA A 65 21.39 -3.56 9.57
N TRP A 66 20.96 -3.38 10.83
CA TRP A 66 21.85 -3.45 11.98
C TRP A 66 22.46 -4.84 12.13
N GLY A 67 23.78 -4.95 11.97
CA GLY A 67 24.49 -6.22 12.00
C GLY A 67 24.54 -6.99 10.67
N HIS A 68 24.09 -6.40 9.55
CA HIS A 68 24.34 -6.95 8.23
C HIS A 68 25.70 -6.46 7.69
N ASP A 69 26.45 -7.34 7.02
CA ASP A 69 27.68 -6.96 6.34
C ASP A 69 27.34 -6.19 5.06
N MET A 70 27.72 -4.91 5.05
CA MET A 70 27.46 -3.99 3.96
C MET A 70 28.75 -3.65 3.17
N GLY A 71 29.79 -4.47 3.33
CA GLY A 71 31.10 -4.23 2.72
C GLY A 71 31.91 -3.14 3.43
N VAL A 72 31.57 -2.84 4.68
CA VAL A 72 32.27 -1.86 5.53
C VAL A 72 33.51 -2.51 6.12
N ASN A 73 34.66 -1.84 6.06
CA ASN A 73 35.87 -2.32 6.73
C ASN A 73 35.71 -2.25 8.25
N MET A 74 35.32 -3.37 8.87
CA MET A 74 35.11 -3.47 10.31
C MET A 74 36.38 -3.21 11.15
N SER A 75 37.56 -3.17 10.53
CA SER A 75 38.82 -2.83 11.21
C SER A 75 39.07 -1.32 11.30
N ASP A 76 38.31 -0.51 10.56
CA ASP A 76 38.37 0.96 10.60
C ASP A 76 37.18 1.50 11.41
N PRO A 77 37.41 1.97 12.65
CA PRO A 77 36.34 2.50 13.50
C PRO A 77 35.62 3.71 12.90
N GLU A 78 36.33 4.57 12.16
CA GLU A 78 35.77 5.78 11.56
C GLU A 78 34.83 5.43 10.41
N GLU A 79 35.22 4.45 9.58
CA GLU A 79 34.37 3.95 8.49
C GLU A 79 33.07 3.33 9.04
N VAL A 80 33.19 2.52 10.09
CA VAL A 80 32.04 1.90 10.77
C VAL A 80 31.10 2.96 11.35
N GLU A 81 31.63 3.96 12.07
CA GLU A 81 30.83 5.04 12.65
C GLU A 81 30.09 5.85 11.57
N ASN A 82 30.81 6.27 10.53
CA ASN A 82 30.23 7.03 9.43
C ASN A 82 29.12 6.26 8.69
N PHE A 83 29.30 4.96 8.50
CA PHE A 83 28.29 4.10 7.89
C PHE A 83 26.99 4.11 8.70
N TRP A 84 27.07 3.90 10.02
CA TRP A 84 25.89 3.86 10.87
C TRP A 84 25.20 5.22 10.98
N ILE A 85 25.97 6.32 11.10
CA ILE A 85 25.43 7.69 11.07
C ILE A 85 24.65 7.94 9.77
N HIS A 86 25.19 7.50 8.63
CA HIS A 86 24.53 7.69 7.34
C HIS A 86 23.24 6.86 7.24
N LEU A 87 23.27 5.59 7.66
CA LEU A 87 22.10 4.72 7.64
C LEU A 87 21.00 5.25 8.58
N ASP A 88 21.38 5.75 9.75
CA ASP A 88 20.49 6.39 10.71
C ASP A 88 19.82 7.63 10.13
N HIS A 89 20.60 8.52 9.52
CA HIS A 89 20.09 9.72 8.86
C HIS A 89 19.12 9.38 7.71
N CYS A 90 19.48 8.40 6.88
CA CYS A 90 18.64 7.94 5.78
C CYS A 90 17.31 7.36 6.29
N SER A 91 17.39 6.49 7.30
CA SER A 91 16.21 5.87 7.89
C SER A 91 15.28 6.92 8.52
N ASP A 92 15.84 7.93 9.21
CA ASP A 92 15.05 9.03 9.78
C ASP A 92 14.40 9.91 8.70
N SER A 93 15.11 10.23 7.63
CA SER A 93 14.60 11.02 6.51
C SER A 93 13.39 10.34 5.86
N ILE A 94 13.47 9.02 5.64
CA ILE A 94 12.34 8.23 5.13
C ILE A 94 11.19 8.25 6.14
N ARG A 95 11.44 7.99 7.43
CA ARG A 95 10.42 8.04 8.49
C ARG A 95 9.67 9.37 8.48
N GLN A 96 10.40 10.49 8.47
CA GLN A 96 9.80 11.83 8.42
C GLN A 96 8.96 12.02 7.15
N ASN A 97 9.41 11.54 5.99
CA ASN A 97 8.63 11.60 4.77
C ASN A 97 7.32 10.80 4.88
N LEU A 98 7.36 9.56 5.37
CA LEU A 98 6.19 8.71 5.57
C LEU A 98 5.17 9.35 6.52
N MET A 99 5.64 10.04 7.57
CA MET A 99 4.77 10.78 8.49
C MET A 99 4.22 12.08 7.89
N CYS A 100 4.96 12.74 7.01
CA CYS A 100 4.53 13.98 6.35
C CYS A 100 3.58 13.74 5.18
N THR A 101 3.77 12.66 4.44
CA THR A 101 2.97 12.28 3.27
C THR A 101 2.25 10.95 3.50
N SER A 102 1.66 10.81 4.68
CA SER A 102 1.04 9.56 5.13
C SER A 102 -0.02 9.06 4.15
N ASP A 103 0.16 7.81 3.71
CA ASP A 103 -0.81 7.10 2.89
C ASP A 103 -1.88 6.47 3.80
N VAL A 104 -3.09 7.03 3.74
CA VAL A 104 -4.25 6.55 4.51
C VAL A 104 -5.11 5.57 3.71
N SER A 105 -4.60 5.04 2.60
CA SER A 105 -5.26 3.94 1.90
C SER A 105 -5.28 2.69 2.78
N THR A 106 -6.32 1.88 2.57
CA THR A 106 -6.53 0.65 3.30
C THR A 106 -5.80 -0.50 2.61
N ILE A 107 -5.02 -1.24 3.37
CA ILE A 107 -4.55 -2.58 3.02
C ILE A 107 -5.66 -3.56 3.35
N HIS A 108 -6.08 -4.35 2.37
CA HIS A 108 -7.09 -5.39 2.54
C HIS A 108 -6.43 -6.75 2.68
N TRP A 109 -6.96 -7.54 3.61
CA TRP A 109 -6.55 -8.91 3.83
C TRP A 109 -7.37 -9.88 2.99
N LEU A 110 -6.72 -10.88 2.41
CA LEU A 110 -7.31 -11.93 1.58
C LEU A 110 -6.78 -13.30 1.99
N TRP A 111 -7.62 -14.33 1.82
CA TRP A 111 -7.17 -15.72 1.91
C TRP A 111 -6.67 -16.16 0.54
N VAL A 112 -5.42 -16.60 0.46
CA VAL A 112 -4.84 -17.16 -0.75
C VAL A 112 -4.86 -18.68 -0.65
N GLU A 113 -5.78 -19.31 -1.38
CA GLU A 113 -6.00 -20.77 -1.31
C GLU A 113 -4.76 -21.58 -1.70
N LYS A 114 -4.00 -21.12 -2.69
CA LYS A 114 -2.82 -21.82 -3.18
C LYS A 114 -1.76 -21.98 -2.08
N ASP A 115 -1.56 -20.93 -1.31
CA ASP A 115 -0.49 -20.84 -0.32
C ASP A 115 -1.02 -21.12 1.11
N GLN A 116 -2.33 -21.37 1.25
CA GLN A 116 -3.03 -21.64 2.52
C GLN A 116 -2.69 -20.59 3.59
N GLN A 117 -2.60 -19.33 3.18
CA GLN A 117 -2.17 -18.23 4.04
C GLN A 117 -2.99 -16.97 3.82
N TRP A 118 -3.01 -16.12 4.85
CA TRP A 118 -3.54 -14.77 4.77
C TRP A 118 -2.48 -13.85 4.16
N GLU A 119 -2.86 -13.11 3.14
CA GLU A 119 -2.00 -12.10 2.53
C GLU A 119 -2.61 -10.71 2.68
N ALA A 120 -1.76 -9.77 3.06
CA ALA A 120 -2.04 -8.36 3.02
C ALA A 120 -1.71 -7.86 1.61
N ASP A 121 -2.74 -7.49 0.85
CA ASP A 121 -2.55 -6.94 -0.49
C ASP A 121 -2.42 -5.40 -0.39
N GLY A 122 -1.16 -4.97 -0.32
CA GLY A 122 -0.77 -3.56 -0.20
C GLY A 122 -0.79 -2.83 -1.53
N ARG A 123 -1.41 -1.63 -1.53
CA ARG A 123 -1.52 -0.67 -2.64
C ARG A 123 -2.17 -1.18 -3.93
N LEU A 124 -3.26 -0.49 -4.28
CA LEU A 124 -3.89 -0.49 -5.60
C LEU A 124 -3.03 0.30 -6.61
N CYS A 125 -1.85 -0.21 -6.94
CA CYS A 125 -1.10 0.26 -8.11
C CYS A 125 -1.60 -0.48 -9.33
N ILE A 126 -2.62 0.03 -10.01
CA ILE A 126 -2.99 -0.50 -11.33
C ILE A 126 -1.90 -0.08 -12.31
N PRO A 127 -1.10 -1.01 -12.86
CA PRO A 127 -0.10 -0.68 -13.84
C PRO A 127 -0.77 -0.01 -15.05
N ALA A 128 -0.15 1.04 -15.60
CA ALA A 128 -0.68 1.69 -16.80
C ALA A 128 -0.87 0.71 -17.96
N ALA A 129 -0.08 -0.38 -18.00
CA ALA A 129 -0.20 -1.47 -18.97
C ALA A 129 -1.49 -2.29 -18.85
N THR A 130 -2.14 -2.29 -17.68
CA THR A 130 -3.40 -3.01 -17.43
C THR A 130 -4.62 -2.17 -17.83
N LEU A 131 -4.42 -0.89 -18.19
CA LEU A 131 -5.47 -0.01 -18.71
C LEU A 131 -5.66 -0.27 -20.21
N LYS A 132 -6.81 -0.84 -20.62
CA LYS A 132 -7.16 -0.90 -22.04
C LYS A 132 -7.74 0.43 -22.53
N PRO A 133 -7.25 1.00 -23.65
CA PRO A 133 -7.89 2.14 -24.28
C PRO A 133 -9.29 1.78 -24.75
N PHE A 134 -10.31 2.51 -24.29
CA PHE A 134 -11.62 2.44 -24.93
C PHE A 134 -11.69 3.47 -26.06
N GLY A 135 -11.57 3.00 -27.30
CA GLY A 135 -11.98 3.70 -28.51
C GLY A 135 -11.12 4.92 -28.91
N THR A 136 -10.79 5.00 -30.18
CA THR A 136 -10.28 6.20 -30.86
C THR A 136 -11.38 7.27 -30.97
N GLY A 137 -11.90 7.74 -29.83
CA GLY A 137 -12.91 8.79 -29.75
C GLY A 137 -12.28 10.18 -29.71
N ARG A 138 -12.75 11.08 -30.58
CA ARG A 138 -12.20 12.43 -30.78
C ARG A 138 -12.18 13.25 -29.48
N TRP A 139 -10.99 13.77 -29.15
CA TRP A 139 -10.72 14.73 -28.08
C TRP A 139 -11.64 15.94 -28.18
N ARG A 140 -12.63 16.10 -27.29
CA ARG A 140 -13.47 17.31 -27.28
C ARG A 140 -13.37 18.18 -26.04
N THR A 141 -12.79 17.75 -24.91
CA THR A 141 -12.77 18.60 -23.70
C THR A 141 -11.62 18.35 -22.71
N GLY A 142 -10.48 17.78 -23.15
CA GLY A 142 -9.30 17.65 -22.27
C GLY A 142 -9.46 16.67 -21.09
N GLN A 143 -10.50 15.83 -21.10
CA GLN A 143 -10.70 14.74 -20.13
C GLN A 143 -10.76 13.41 -20.89
N ALA A 144 -9.85 12.49 -20.56
CA ALA A 144 -9.86 11.13 -21.10
C ALA A 144 -10.46 10.18 -20.05
N TRP A 145 -11.47 9.41 -20.46
CA TRP A 145 -12.10 8.38 -19.65
C TRP A 145 -11.58 7.01 -20.11
N TRP A 146 -11.09 6.22 -19.18
CA TRP A 146 -10.59 4.86 -19.44
C TRP A 146 -11.52 3.86 -18.79
N ILE A 147 -11.72 2.69 -19.40
CA ILE A 147 -12.56 1.62 -18.85
C ILE A 147 -11.67 0.38 -18.71
N LEU A 148 -11.53 -0.14 -17.49
CA LEU A 148 -10.93 -1.44 -17.26
C LEU A 148 -11.80 -2.53 -17.90
N GLU A 149 -11.23 -3.67 -18.29
CA GLU A 149 -12.00 -4.79 -18.87
C GLU A 149 -13.16 -5.27 -17.99
N CYS A 150 -13.08 -5.02 -16.68
CA CYS A 150 -14.15 -5.26 -15.72
C CYS A 150 -15.27 -4.21 -15.69
N GLY A 151 -15.30 -3.25 -16.63
CA GLY A 151 -16.35 -2.22 -16.73
C GLY A 151 -16.15 -1.01 -15.82
N CYS A 152 -15.00 -0.89 -15.16
CA CYS A 152 -14.73 0.17 -14.19
C CYS A 152 -14.09 1.41 -14.83
N ARG A 153 -14.67 2.59 -14.59
CA ARG A 153 -14.23 3.85 -15.20
C ARG A 153 -13.11 4.51 -14.38
N ILE A 154 -11.99 4.80 -15.03
CA ILE A 154 -10.89 5.57 -14.45
C ILE A 154 -10.88 6.94 -15.12
N ARG A 155 -10.79 8.00 -14.31
CA ARG A 155 -10.58 9.36 -14.80
C ARG A 155 -9.13 9.72 -14.58
N CYS A 156 -8.40 9.90 -15.66
CA CYS A 156 -7.03 10.41 -15.60
C CYS A 156 -7.03 11.92 -15.87
N VAL A 157 -6.32 12.68 -15.03
CA VAL A 157 -6.09 14.10 -15.27
C VAL A 157 -4.71 14.22 -15.92
N GLY A 158 -4.67 14.50 -17.23
CA GLY A 158 -3.42 14.67 -17.98
C GLY A 158 -3.34 13.82 -19.27
N ARG A 159 -2.44 14.21 -20.19
CA ARG A 159 -2.16 13.48 -21.43
C ARG A 159 -1.30 12.24 -21.15
N PRO A 160 -1.52 11.11 -21.85
CA PRO A 160 -0.69 9.92 -21.71
C PRO A 160 0.77 10.19 -22.11
N GLY A 161 1.72 9.63 -21.35
CA GLY A 161 3.16 9.64 -21.67
C GLY A 161 4.06 10.45 -20.74
N ARG A 162 3.50 11.16 -19.75
CA ARG A 162 4.26 11.76 -18.64
C ARG A 162 3.43 11.70 -17.36
N ASN A 163 3.98 11.10 -16.30
CA ASN A 163 3.53 11.15 -14.90
C ASN A 163 2.06 11.54 -14.69
N SER A 164 1.14 10.72 -15.18
CA SER A 164 -0.29 11.01 -15.12
C SER A 164 -0.86 10.38 -13.85
N LEU A 165 -1.36 11.22 -12.92
CA LEU A 165 -2.10 10.75 -11.75
C LEU A 165 -3.51 10.33 -12.21
N CYS A 166 -3.78 9.02 -12.19
CA CYS A 166 -5.08 8.46 -12.50
C CYS A 166 -5.82 8.13 -11.20
N ARG A 167 -7.09 8.58 -11.08
CA ARG A 167 -7.94 8.29 -9.92
C ARG A 167 -9.05 7.34 -10.36
N LEU A 168 -9.21 6.22 -9.64
CA LEU A 168 -10.35 5.33 -9.84
C LEU A 168 -11.63 6.08 -9.40
N TYR A 169 -12.63 6.11 -10.27
CA TYR A 169 -13.97 6.56 -9.90
C TYR A 169 -14.91 5.37 -10.05
N SER A 170 -15.37 4.79 -8.93
CA SER A 170 -16.52 3.89 -9.03
C SER A 170 -17.71 4.71 -9.55
N GLN A 171 -18.29 4.31 -10.69
CA GLN A 171 -19.57 4.86 -11.10
C GLN A 171 -20.65 3.83 -10.84
N TYR A 172 -21.55 4.21 -9.94
CA TYR A 172 -22.88 3.62 -9.79
C TYR A 172 -23.67 3.78 -11.09
N ARG A 173 -24.25 2.70 -11.61
CA ARG A 173 -25.33 2.75 -12.59
C ARG A 173 -26.48 1.89 -12.07
N GLN A 174 -27.67 2.48 -11.95
CA GLN A 174 -28.94 1.78 -11.69
C GLN A 174 -28.99 0.95 -10.39
N GLY A 175 -28.47 1.47 -9.28
CA GLY A 175 -28.68 0.85 -7.96
C GLY A 175 -27.91 -0.45 -7.70
N GLN A 176 -26.98 -0.84 -8.58
CA GLN A 176 -26.02 -1.91 -8.35
C GLN A 176 -24.59 -1.35 -8.41
N ALA A 177 -23.83 -1.56 -7.33
CA ALA A 177 -22.39 -1.33 -7.33
C ALA A 177 -21.73 -2.47 -8.13
N TRP A 178 -21.09 -2.15 -9.26
CA TRP A 178 -20.25 -3.11 -9.94
C TRP A 178 -18.97 -3.29 -9.12
N ASN A 179 -18.75 -4.51 -8.62
CA ASN A 179 -17.60 -4.84 -7.79
C ASN A 179 -16.36 -4.98 -8.71
N CYS A 180 -15.60 -3.89 -8.83
CA CYS A 180 -14.39 -3.82 -9.66
C CYS A 180 -13.28 -4.80 -9.24
N SER A 181 -13.39 -5.40 -8.05
CA SER A 181 -12.46 -6.39 -7.52
C SER A 181 -12.53 -7.78 -8.20
N LYS A 182 -13.58 -8.06 -8.99
CA LYS A 182 -13.83 -9.43 -9.51
C LYS A 182 -12.93 -9.93 -10.65
N PHE A 183 -11.92 -9.17 -11.10
CA PHE A 183 -11.03 -9.62 -12.19
C PHE A 183 -9.58 -9.89 -11.77
N GLN A 184 -9.23 -9.79 -10.48
CA GLN A 184 -7.91 -10.25 -10.04
C GLN A 184 -7.79 -11.79 -9.94
N ASN A 185 -8.90 -12.53 -10.06
CA ASN A 185 -8.91 -13.96 -9.76
C ASN A 185 -9.49 -14.88 -10.84
N ASN A 186 -9.51 -14.47 -12.12
CA ASN A 186 -10.09 -15.31 -13.16
C ASN A 186 -9.28 -15.48 -14.44
N ASP A 187 -7.94 -15.33 -14.36
CA ASP A 187 -7.04 -15.81 -15.41
C ASP A 187 -5.84 -16.53 -14.77
N ARG A 188 -6.07 -17.77 -14.35
CA ARG A 188 -5.04 -18.83 -14.30
C ARG A 188 -5.76 -20.17 -14.28
N HIS A 189 -5.86 -20.78 -15.46
CA HIS A 189 -6.08 -22.23 -15.60
C HIS A 189 -4.97 -23.00 -14.89
#